data_AF-U6K5Y0-F1
#
_entry.id   AF-U6K5Y0-F1
#
_cell.length_a   1.000
_cell.length_b   1.000
_cell.length_c   1.000
_cell.angle_alpha   90.00
_cell.angle_beta   90.00
_cell.angle_gamma   90.00
#
_symmetry.space_group_name_H-M   'P 1'
#
loop_
_entity.id
_entity.type
_entity.pdbx_description
1 polymer ?
#
loop_
_entity_poly.entity_id
_entity_poly.type
_entity_poly.pdbx_seq_one_letter_code
_entity_poly.pdbx_strand_id
1 'polypeptide(L)'
;MVEPQGAPGPSSDETLRQKIHRLEKQRRSLTNTLYELEEDAADHQLVLDAIKPLEPSRRCYRLVGGVLVERTVGEVEPALKQHKALV
;
A
#
# COMPACT_ATOMS: atom_id res chain seq x y z
N MET A 1 -5.57 47.87 41.53
CA MET A 1 -5.36 47.53 40.11
C MET A 1 -4.59 46.22 40.10
N VAL A 2 -5.25 45.10 39.85
CA VAL A 2 -4.64 43.77 39.74
C VAL A 2 -4.97 43.29 38.34
N GLU A 3 -3.95 43.20 37.49
CA GLU A 3 -4.08 42.64 36.15
C GLU A 3 -4.40 41.13 36.23
N PRO A 4 -5.25 40.59 35.35
CA PRO A 4 -5.62 39.18 35.40
C PRO A 4 -4.48 38.33 34.82
N GLN A 5 -3.96 37.40 35.62
CA GLN A 5 -3.00 36.40 35.16
C GLN A 5 -3.65 35.53 34.08
N GLY A 6 -3.09 35.62 32.86
CA GLY A 6 -3.45 34.76 31.74
C GLY A 6 -3.12 33.29 32.04
N ALA A 7 -4.07 32.41 31.76
CA ALA A 7 -3.93 30.97 31.91
C ALA A 7 -2.65 30.45 31.22
N PRO A 8 -1.91 29.49 31.82
CA PRO A 8 -0.76 28.89 31.15
C PRO A 8 -1.26 28.09 29.94
N GLY A 9 -0.88 28.53 28.74
CA GLY A 9 -1.00 27.70 27.53
C GLY A 9 -0.24 26.38 27.72
N PRO A 10 -0.57 25.33 26.96
CA PRO A 10 0.08 24.03 27.09
C PRO A 10 1.59 24.20 27.06
N SER A 11 2.28 23.69 28.08
CA SER A 11 3.73 23.84 28.22
C SER A 11 4.42 23.30 26.96
N SER A 12 5.51 23.93 26.52
CA SER A 12 6.22 23.54 25.29
C SER A 12 6.58 22.04 25.25
N ASP A 13 6.77 21.41 26.41
CA ASP A 13 7.01 19.97 26.57
C ASP A 13 5.79 19.11 26.17
N GLU A 14 4.57 19.54 26.54
CA GLU A 14 3.34 18.83 26.17
C GLU A 14 3.09 18.87 24.65
N THR A 15 3.32 20.03 24.04
CA THR A 15 3.21 20.18 22.57
C THR A 15 4.23 19.29 21.85
N LEU A 16 5.45 19.17 22.39
CA LEU A 16 6.49 18.30 21.84
C LEU A 16 6.09 16.82 21.95
N ARG A 17 5.56 16.38 23.10
CA ARG A 17 5.08 15.00 23.30
C ARG A 17 3.96 14.64 22.33
N GLN A 18 2.99 15.54 22.13
CA GLN A 18 1.90 15.34 21.18
C GLN A 18 2.43 15.22 19.74
N LYS A 19 3.42 16.04 19.37
CA LYS A 19 4.06 15.98 18.05
C LYS A 19 4.78 14.65 17.84
N ILE A 20 5.53 14.16 18.82
CA ILE A 20 6.21 12.85 18.77
C ILE A 20 5.18 11.73 18.59
N HIS A 21 4.12 11.72 19.42
CA HIS A 21 3.07 10.71 19.34
C HIS A 21 2.39 10.68 17.95
N ARG A 22 2.12 11.85 17.37
CA ARG A 22 1.59 11.97 16.00
C ARG A 22 2.55 11.38 14.98
N LEU A 23 3.83 11.71 15.05
CA LEU A 23 4.84 11.21 14.10
C LEU A 23 5.01 9.69 14.22
N GLU A 24 4.99 9.13 15.42
CA GLU A 24 5.02 7.67 15.60
C GLU A 24 3.81 6.98 15.00
N LYS A 25 2.62 7.55 15.15
CA LYS A 25 1.39 7.02 14.52
C LYS A 25 1.50 7.04 13.01
N GLN A 26 1.99 8.14 12.44
CA GLN A 26 2.23 8.25 10.99
C GLN A 26 3.27 7.24 10.52
N ARG A 27 4.38 7.09 11.24
CA ARG A 27 5.41 6.09 10.94
C ARG A 27 4.83 4.68 10.90
N ARG A 28 4.08 4.29 11.94
CA ARG A 28 3.43 2.96 12.00
C ARG A 28 2.50 2.73 10.82
N SER A 29 1.69 3.72 10.46
CA SER A 29 0.80 3.62 9.30
C SER A 29 1.58 3.43 8.00
N LEU A 30 2.65 4.19 7.77
CA LEU A 30 3.48 4.06 6.58
C LEU A 30 4.18 2.70 6.51
N THR A 31 4.68 2.21 7.65
CA THR A 31 5.30 0.89 7.73
C THR A 31 4.31 -0.22 7.39
N ASN A 32 3.07 -0.14 7.88
CA ASN A 32 2.04 -1.13 7.54
C ASN A 32 1.74 -1.12 6.04
N THR A 33 1.49 0.06 5.46
CA THR A 33 1.25 0.19 4.02
C THR A 33 2.43 -0.30 3.18
N LEU A 34 3.67 -0.07 3.64
CA LEU A 34 4.86 -0.58 2.96
C LEU A 34 4.87 -2.11 2.94
N TYR A 35 4.59 -2.77 4.06
CA TYR A 35 4.52 -4.23 4.11
C TYR A 35 3.40 -4.80 3.24
N GLU A 36 2.22 -4.17 3.22
CA GLU A 36 1.12 -4.56 2.34
C GLU A 36 1.54 -4.51 0.87
N LEU A 37 2.22 -3.44 0.43
CA LEU A 37 2.70 -3.30 -0.94
C LEU A 37 3.81 -4.30 -1.28
N GLU A 38 4.72 -4.59 -0.34
CA GLU A 38 5.76 -5.61 -0.52
C GLU A 38 5.17 -7.01 -0.70
N GLU A 39 4.14 -7.35 0.07
CA GLU A 39 3.42 -8.62 -0.04
C GLU A 39 2.67 -8.71 -1.39
N ASP A 40 1.94 -7.67 -1.77
CA ASP A 40 1.28 -7.58 -3.07
C ASP A 40 2.30 -7.78 -4.22
N ALA A 41 3.46 -7.12 -4.16
CA ALA A 41 4.49 -7.24 -5.17
C ALA A 41 5.08 -8.67 -5.23
N ALA A 42 5.23 -9.34 -4.08
CA ALA A 42 5.68 -10.73 -4.01
C ALA A 42 4.66 -11.69 -4.63
N ASP A 43 3.37 -11.51 -4.34
CA ASP A 43 2.29 -12.31 -4.91
C ASP A 43 2.20 -12.16 -6.43
N HIS A 44 2.29 -10.92 -6.94
CA HIS A 44 2.35 -10.68 -8.38
C HIS A 44 3.55 -11.39 -9.03
N GLN A 45 4.70 -11.40 -8.37
CA GLN A 45 5.89 -12.10 -8.87
C GLN A 45 5.66 -13.62 -8.93
N LEU A 46 5.07 -14.20 -7.89
CA LEU A 46 4.75 -15.62 -7.84
C LEU A 46 3.80 -16.04 -8.97
N VAL A 47 2.78 -15.23 -9.25
CA VAL A 47 1.86 -15.48 -10.38
C VAL A 47 2.60 -15.36 -11.72
N LEU A 48 3.44 -14.35 -11.90
CA LEU A 48 4.23 -14.17 -13.12
C LEU A 48 5.14 -15.39 -13.38
N ASP A 49 5.83 -15.88 -12.35
CA ASP A 49 6.70 -17.04 -12.48
C ASP A 49 5.93 -18.32 -12.82
N ALA A 50 4.71 -18.45 -12.31
CA ALA A 50 3.83 -19.59 -12.62
C ALA A 50 3.29 -19.57 -14.07
N ILE A 51 3.03 -18.40 -14.64
CA ILE A 51 2.45 -18.28 -15.99
C ILE A 51 3.50 -18.12 -17.10
N LYS A 52 4.71 -17.66 -16.77
CA LYS A 52 5.82 -17.46 -17.72
C LYS A 52 6.15 -18.68 -18.61
N PRO A 53 6.12 -19.94 -18.14
CA PRO A 53 6.40 -21.10 -19.00
C PRO A 53 5.21 -21.51 -19.88
N LEU A 54 4.07 -20.83 -19.80
CA LEU A 54 2.87 -21.18 -20.54
C LEU A 54 2.85 -20.53 -21.92
N GLU A 55 2.23 -21.23 -22.88
CA GLU A 55 2.03 -20.70 -24.23
C GLU A 55 1.19 -19.40 -24.21
N PRO A 56 1.59 -18.34 -24.95
CA PRO A 56 0.90 -17.06 -24.95
C PRO A 56 -0.57 -17.12 -25.39
N SER A 57 -0.91 -18.06 -26.27
CA SER A 57 -2.28 -18.27 -26.77
C SER A 57 -3.19 -19.02 -25.79
N ARG A 58 -2.64 -19.52 -24.67
CA ARG A 58 -3.41 -20.24 -23.65
C ARG A 58 -4.43 -19.29 -23.02
N ARG A 59 -5.68 -19.76 -22.92
CA ARG A 59 -6.77 -19.04 -22.24
C ARG A 59 -6.43 -18.83 -20.77
N CYS A 60 -6.66 -17.61 -20.31
CA CYS A 60 -6.49 -17.14 -18.95
C CYS A 60 -7.78 -16.44 -18.51
N TYR A 61 -8.10 -16.45 -17.23
CA TYR A 61 -9.29 -15.77 -16.71
C TYR A 61 -8.90 -14.87 -15.56
N ARG A 62 -9.29 -13.59 -15.65
CA ARG A 62 -9.10 -12.62 -14.57
C ARG A 62 -10.40 -12.44 -13.81
N LEU A 63 -10.37 -12.67 -12.50
CA LEU A 63 -11.52 -12.40 -11.62
C LEU A 63 -11.56 -10.92 -11.24
N VAL A 64 -12.68 -10.26 -11.51
CA VAL A 64 -12.91 -8.85 -11.15
C VAL A 64 -14.30 -8.72 -10.56
N GLY A 65 -14.39 -8.37 -9.26
CA GLY A 65 -15.68 -8.17 -8.59
C GLY A 65 -16.63 -9.38 -8.68
N GLY A 66 -16.09 -10.60 -8.75
CA GLY A 66 -16.88 -11.83 -8.90
C GLY A 66 -17.14 -12.27 -10.35
N VAL A 67 -16.73 -11.49 -11.35
CA VAL A 67 -16.86 -11.85 -12.77
C VAL A 67 -15.54 -12.35 -13.33
N LEU A 68 -15.55 -13.50 -14.01
CA LEU A 68 -14.38 -14.01 -14.74
C LEU A 68 -14.35 -13.40 -16.15
N VAL A 69 -13.28 -12.67 -16.45
CA VAL A 69 -13.02 -12.09 -17.77
C VAL A 69 -12.02 -12.98 -18.50
N GLU A 70 -12.43 -13.54 -19.63
CA GLU A 70 -11.56 -14.33 -20.49
C GLU A 70 -10.52 -13.44 -21.18
N ARG A 71 -9.27 -13.91 -21.16
CA ARG A 71 -8.06 -13.29 -21.72
C ARG A 71 -7.12 -14.38 -22.20
N THR A 72 -5.95 -13.99 -22.71
CA THR A 72 -4.84 -14.90 -23.01
C THR A 72 -3.66 -14.63 -22.09
N VAL A 73 -2.76 -15.59 -21.94
CA VAL A 73 -1.50 -15.38 -21.19
C VAL A 73 -0.71 -14.21 -21.78
N GLY A 74 -0.66 -14.09 -23.11
CA GLY A 74 0.02 -13.00 -23.80
C GLY A 74 -0.58 -11.61 -23.51
N GLU A 75 -1.86 -11.51 -23.18
CA GLU A 75 -2.51 -10.26 -22.75
C GLU A 75 -2.29 -9.99 -21.25
N VAL A 76 -2.28 -11.04 -20.42
CA VAL A 76 -2.25 -10.91 -18.96
C VAL A 76 -0.84 -10.70 -18.40
N GLU A 77 0.17 -11.36 -18.96
CA GLU A 77 1.55 -11.22 -18.52
C GLU A 77 2.06 -9.76 -18.53
N PRO A 78 1.92 -8.98 -19.63
CA PRO A 78 2.36 -7.57 -19.63
C PRO A 78 1.54 -6.71 -18.66
N ALA A 79 0.24 -6.98 -18.52
CA ALA A 79 -0.62 -6.25 -17.58
C ALA A 79 -0.20 -6.48 -16.12
N LEU A 80 0.14 -7.72 -15.75
CA LEU A 80 0.65 -8.05 -14.42
C LEU A 80 2.02 -7.43 -14.15
N LYS A 81 2.93 -7.43 -15.13
CA LYS A 81 4.24 -6.74 -15.01
C LYS A 81 4.09 -5.24 -14.79
N GLN A 82 3.17 -4.60 -15.52
CA GLN A 82 2.90 -3.18 -15.36
C GLN A 82 2.30 -2.88 -13.99
N HIS A 83 1.34 -3.67 -13.51
CA HIS A 83 0.75 -3.48 -12.18
C HIS A 83 1.77 -3.65 -11.08
N LYS A 84 2.62 -4.68 -11.16
CA LYS A 84 3.72 -4.87 -10.19
C LYS A 84 4.67 -3.68 -10.14
N ALA A 85 4.93 -3.01 -11.27
CA ALA A 85 5.83 -1.85 -11.31
C ALA A 85 5.20 -0.54 -10.81
N LEU A 86 3.88 -0.50 -10.64
CA LEU A 86 3.14 0.63 -10.08
C LEU A 86 2.93 0.50 -8.57
N VAL A 87 3.17 -0.70 -8.02
CA VAL A 87 3.26 -1.02 -6.60
C VAL A 87 4.70 -0.82 -6.14
#